data_AF-A0A426QU47-F1
#
_entry.id   AF-A0A426QU47-F1
#
_cell.length_a   1.000
_cell.length_b   1.000
_cell.length_c   1.000
_cell.angle_alpha   90.00
_cell.angle_beta   90.00
_cell.angle_gamma   90.00
#
_symmetry.space_group_name_H-M   'P 1'
#
loop_
_entity.id
_entity.type
_entity.pdbx_description
1 polymer ?
#
loop_
_entity_poly.entity_id
_entity_poly.type
_entity_poly.pdbx_seq_one_letter_code
_entity_poly.pdbx_strand_id
1 'polypeptide(L)'
;MNDDEQQRRCDAILRARLDAADVAGLDADEIDDLAAGRDVDDALNTGQSISEAAATIGHTDAVATDLRNRFRTFRDGLAARDQITLF
;
A
#
# COMPACT_ATOMS: atom_id res chain seq x y z
N MET A 1 -25.65 -1.59 2.05
CA MET A 1 -24.40 -2.30 2.38
C MET A 1 -23.51 -2.26 1.15
N ASN A 2 -23.05 -1.06 0.80
CA ASN A 2 -22.12 -0.77 -0.30
C ASN A 2 -21.30 0.49 0.08
N ASP A 3 -21.92 1.40 0.85
CA ASP A 3 -21.27 2.64 1.32
C ASP A 3 -20.10 2.39 2.27
N ASP A 4 -20.18 1.41 3.18
CA ASP A 4 -19.09 1.11 4.13
C ASP A 4 -17.84 0.53 3.45
N GLU A 5 -18.03 -0.26 2.39
CA GLU A 5 -16.93 -0.87 1.62
C GLU A 5 -16.29 0.15 0.69
N GLN A 6 -17.11 0.98 0.03
CA GLN A 6 -16.63 2.10 -0.75
C GLN A 6 -15.84 3.10 0.12
N GLN A 7 -16.33 3.39 1.33
CA GLN A 7 -15.66 4.28 2.26
C GLN A 7 -14.32 3.69 2.73
N ARG A 8 -14.30 2.41 3.14
CA ARG A 8 -13.04 1.73 3.49
C ARG A 8 -12.03 1.77 2.36
N ARG A 9 -12.49 1.49 1.13
CA ARG A 9 -11.65 1.58 -0.06
C ARG A 9 -11.07 2.98 -0.26
N CYS A 10 -11.88 4.04 -0.13
CA CYS A 10 -11.40 5.41 -0.24
C CYS A 10 -10.39 5.78 0.85
N ASP A 11 -10.63 5.36 2.09
CA ASP A 11 -9.72 5.60 3.21
C ASP A 11 -8.38 4.89 3.01
N ALA A 12 -8.42 3.65 2.51
CA ALA A 12 -7.25 2.84 2.20
C ALA A 12 -6.43 3.45 1.04
N ILE A 13 -7.09 3.95 -0.01
CA ILE A 13 -6.43 4.66 -1.12
C ILE A 13 -5.70 5.90 -0.61
N LEU A 14 -6.38 6.70 0.22
CA LEU A 14 -5.81 7.91 0.80
C LEU A 14 -4.61 7.57 1.70
N ARG A 15 -4.73 6.52 2.51
CA ARG A 15 -3.65 5.99 3.36
C ARG A 15 -2.53 5.38 2.53
N ALA A 16 -2.76 4.84 1.36
CA ALA A 16 -1.71 4.35 0.46
C ALA A 16 -1.05 5.47 -0.36
N ARG A 17 -1.62 6.69 -0.36
CA ARG A 17 -1.24 7.80 -1.27
C ARG A 17 -1.22 7.36 -2.74
N LEU A 18 -2.23 6.59 -3.13
CA LEU A 18 -2.43 6.13 -4.50
C LEU A 18 -3.59 6.92 -5.14
N ASP A 19 -3.59 7.00 -6.47
CA ASP A 19 -4.76 7.52 -7.18
C ASP A 19 -5.81 6.42 -7.36
N ALA A 20 -7.09 6.81 -7.31
CA ALA A 20 -8.20 5.87 -7.49
C ALA A 20 -8.15 5.15 -8.85
N ALA A 21 -7.57 5.80 -9.88
CA ALA A 21 -7.37 5.21 -11.20
C ALA A 21 -6.33 4.07 -11.20
N ASP A 22 -5.29 4.20 -10.38
CA ASP A 22 -4.21 3.21 -10.29
C ASP A 22 -4.66 1.91 -9.64
N VAL A 23 -5.60 2.02 -8.70
CA VAL A 23 -6.16 0.89 -7.93
C VAL A 23 -7.55 0.48 -8.39
N ALA A 24 -8.04 1.00 -9.52
CA ALA A 24 -9.41 0.74 -10.00
C ALA A 24 -9.67 -0.75 -10.24
N GLY A 25 -8.64 -1.53 -10.55
CA GLY A 25 -8.71 -2.98 -10.75
C GLY A 25 -8.49 -3.84 -9.51
N LEU A 26 -8.15 -3.23 -8.36
CA LEU A 26 -7.90 -3.95 -7.12
C LEU A 26 -9.17 -4.06 -6.27
N ASP A 27 -9.25 -5.06 -5.41
CA ASP A 27 -10.28 -5.13 -4.39
C ASP A 27 -9.90 -4.32 -3.12
N ALA A 28 -10.82 -4.21 -2.17
CA ALA A 28 -10.58 -3.41 -0.96
C ALA A 28 -9.46 -3.99 -0.09
N ASP A 29 -9.36 -5.33 -0.02
CA ASP A 29 -8.35 -6.03 0.78
C ASP A 29 -6.94 -5.84 0.18
N GLU A 30 -6.79 -5.90 -1.14
CA GLU A 30 -5.54 -5.58 -1.84
C GLU A 30 -5.10 -4.14 -1.60
N ILE A 31 -6.04 -3.20 -1.56
CA ILE A 31 -5.72 -1.78 -1.28
C ILE A 31 -5.31 -1.60 0.18
N ASP A 32 -5.95 -2.31 1.12
CA ASP A 32 -5.55 -2.31 2.54
C ASP A 32 -4.14 -2.90 2.72
N ASP A 33 -3.81 -3.99 2.02
CA ASP A 33 -2.46 -4.57 1.98
C ASP A 33 -1.42 -3.56 1.47
N LEU A 34 -1.75 -2.81 0.41
CA LEU A 34 -0.87 -1.76 -0.13
C LEU A 34 -0.70 -0.60 0.85
N ALA A 35 -1.76 -0.20 1.56
CA ALA A 35 -1.70 0.83 2.59
C ALA A 35 -0.81 0.40 3.76
N ALA A 36 -0.96 -0.85 4.23
CA ALA A 36 -0.09 -1.41 5.26
C ALA A 36 1.37 -1.52 4.79
N GLY A 37 1.60 -1.94 3.55
CA GLY A 37 2.93 -1.99 2.94
C GLY A 37 3.60 -0.63 2.85
N ARG A 38 2.83 0.43 2.54
CA ARG A 38 3.31 1.82 2.59
C ARG A 38 3.71 2.22 4.00
N ASP A 39 2.88 1.96 4.99
CA ASP A 39 3.18 2.35 6.37
C ASP A 39 4.47 1.69 6.89
N VAL A 40 4.71 0.44 6.51
CA VAL A 40 5.99 -0.22 6.77
C VAL A 40 7.14 0.47 6.04
N ASP A 41 6.98 0.84 4.77
CA ASP A 41 8.03 1.55 4.03
C ASP A 41 8.35 2.92 4.64
N ASP A 42 7.32 3.69 5.02
CA ASP A 42 7.47 4.98 5.68
C ASP A 42 8.14 4.83 7.06
N ALA A 43 7.74 3.85 7.88
CA ALA A 43 8.37 3.56 9.16
C ALA A 43 9.88 3.28 8.99
N LEU A 44 10.25 2.43 8.02
CA LEU A 44 11.65 2.14 7.71
C LEU A 44 12.41 3.39 7.22
N ASN A 45 11.78 4.22 6.39
CA ASN A 45 12.39 5.47 5.91
C ASN A 45 12.59 6.52 7.03
N THR A 46 11.79 6.46 8.11
CA THR A 46 11.99 7.29 9.30
C THR A 46 13.01 6.71 10.29
N GLY A 47 13.59 5.55 9.99
CA GLY A 47 14.63 4.90 10.79
C GLY A 47 14.12 3.85 11.78
N GLN A 48 12.84 3.48 11.73
CA GLN A 48 12.33 2.36 12.51
C GLN A 48 12.81 1.02 11.93
N SER A 49 12.95 0.02 12.79
CA SER A 49 13.21 -1.36 12.37
C SER A 49 11.95 -2.04 11.83
N ILE A 50 12.15 -3.11 11.06
CA ILE A 50 11.04 -3.92 10.53
C ILE A 50 10.17 -4.52 11.64
N SER A 51 10.77 -4.90 12.77
CA SER A 51 10.04 -5.46 13.91
C SER A 51 9.16 -4.41 14.60
N GLU A 52 9.63 -3.17 14.71
CA GLU A 52 8.83 -2.05 15.25
C GLU A 52 7.66 -1.70 14.33
N ALA A 53 7.92 -1.67 13.02
CA ALA A 53 6.87 -1.44 12.02
C ALA A 53 5.82 -2.56 12.05
N ALA A 54 6.26 -3.82 12.06
CA ALA A 54 5.40 -5.01 12.13
C ALA A 54 4.53 -5.00 13.39
N ALA A 55 5.11 -4.68 14.56
CA ALA A 55 4.38 -4.56 15.81
C ALA A 55 3.30 -3.46 15.76
N THR A 56 3.59 -2.33 15.11
CA THR A 56 2.64 -1.20 14.98
C THR A 56 1.41 -1.58 14.16
N ILE A 57 1.59 -2.39 13.12
CA ILE A 57 0.49 -2.87 12.27
C ILE A 57 -0.10 -4.21 12.72
N GLY A 58 0.38 -4.79 13.82
CA GLY A 58 -0.14 -6.05 14.35
C GLY A 58 0.21 -7.31 13.55
N HIS A 59 1.30 -7.26 12.77
CA HIS A 59 1.74 -8.36 11.92
C HIS A 59 3.11 -8.91 12.36
N THR A 60 3.51 -10.05 11.77
CA THR A 60 4.87 -10.58 11.93
C THR A 60 5.84 -9.85 11.00
N ASP A 61 7.13 -9.86 11.33
CA ASP A 61 8.19 -9.26 10.50
C ASP A 61 8.18 -9.79 9.07
N ALA A 62 7.87 -11.08 8.88
CA ALA A 62 7.77 -11.71 7.58
C ALA A 62 6.60 -11.12 6.77
N VAL A 63 5.44 -10.94 7.39
CA VAL A 63 4.26 -10.34 6.74
C VAL A 63 4.51 -8.87 6.44
N ALA A 64 5.08 -8.10 7.38
CA ALA A 64 5.44 -6.70 7.14
C ALA A 64 6.42 -6.54 5.97
N THR A 65 7.38 -7.46 5.85
CA THR A 65 8.32 -7.50 4.72
C THR A 65 7.61 -7.79 3.40
N ASP A 66 6.68 -8.77 3.38
CA ASP A 66 5.90 -9.12 2.19
C ASP A 66 5.03 -7.93 1.73
N LEU A 67 4.29 -7.32 2.65
CA LEU A 67 3.45 -6.14 2.39
C LEU A 67 4.26 -4.99 1.81
N ARG A 68 5.41 -4.68 2.40
CA ARG A 68 6.32 -3.66 1.87
C ARG A 68 6.81 -3.99 0.47
N ASN A 69 7.17 -5.25 0.20
CA ASN A 69 7.64 -5.68 -1.12
C ASN A 69 6.54 -5.57 -2.17
N ARG A 70 5.30 -5.95 -1.83
CA ARG A 70 4.13 -5.76 -2.69
C ARG A 70 3.91 -4.28 -3.02
N PHE A 71 3.93 -3.41 -2.01
CA PHE A 71 3.80 -1.96 -2.20
C PHE A 71 4.88 -1.40 -3.14
N ARG A 72 6.14 -1.79 -2.93
CA ARG A 72 7.25 -1.36 -3.79
C ARG A 72 7.09 -1.84 -5.23
N THR A 73 6.76 -3.11 -5.42
CA THR A 73 6.54 -3.69 -6.75
C THR A 73 5.39 -2.99 -7.47
N PHE A 74 4.31 -2.70 -6.76
CA PHE A 74 3.18 -1.95 -7.30
C PHE A 74 3.60 -0.53 -7.72
N ARG A 75 4.31 0.18 -6.85
CA ARG A 75 4.80 1.54 -7.11
C ARG A 75 5.78 1.59 -8.28
N ASP A 76 6.69 0.63 -8.38
CA ASP A 76 7.62 0.52 -9.51
C ASP A 76 6.87 0.23 -10.81
N GLY A 77 5.81 -0.60 -10.76
CA GLY A 77 4.91 -0.84 -11.87
C GLY A 77 4.15 0.41 -12.32
N LEU A 78 3.68 1.23 -11.39
CA LEU A 78 3.06 2.53 -11.71
C LEU A 78 4.05 3.50 -12.35
N ALA A 79 5.26 3.62 -11.78
CA ALA A 79 6.30 4.48 -12.34
C ALA A 79 6.70 4.04 -13.76
N ALA A 80 6.73 2.73 -14.04
CA ALA A 80 6.96 2.21 -15.37
C ALA A 80 5.81 2.52 -16.34
N ARG A 81 4.54 2.46 -15.88
CA ARG A 81 3.36 2.81 -16.69
C ARG A 81 3.34 4.30 -17.05
N ASP A 82 3.63 5.17 -16.09
CA ASP A 82 3.71 6.61 -16.30
C ASP A 82 4.78 6.98 -17.34
N GLN A 83 5.93 6.30 -17.30
CA GLN A 83 6.98 6.45 -18.32
C GLN A 83 6.55 6.01 -19.72
N ILE A 84 5.61 5.07 -19.86
CA ILE A 84 5.11 4.59 -21.16
C ILE A 84 4.10 5.57 -21.77
N THR A 85 3.36 6.33 -20.93
CA THR A 85 2.33 7.29 -21.38
C THR A 85 2.90 8.62 -21.89
N LEU A 86 4.23 8.82 -21.84
CA LEU A 86 4.92 10.05 -22.24
C LEU A 86 5.09 10.27 -23.77
N PHE A 87 4.34 9.57 -24.63
CA PHE A 87 4.44 9.69 -26.10
C PHE A 87 3.09 9.96 -26.77
#